data_AF-A0A2V9D8M5-F1
#
_entry.id   AF-A0A2V9D8M5-F1
#
_cell.length_a   1.000
_cell.length_b   1.000
_cell.length_c   1.000
_cell.angle_alpha   90.00
_cell.angle_beta   90.00
_cell.angle_gamma   90.00
#
_symmetry.space_group_name_H-M   'P 1'
#
loop_
_entity.id
_entity.type
_entity.pdbx_description
1 polymer ?
#
loop_
_entity_poly.entity_id
_entity_poly.type
_entity_poly.pdbx_seq_one_letter_code
_entity_poly.pdbx_strand_id
1 'polypeptide(L)'
;MITIGRRTLAVFTTCSLLSLVFAPASWPNNVMPQTLVDVAHANGCNPIDDFFDQRDPNVMNAPYVLGWVPEARYSAVFWCKKTEKGDKPYKLIFAAGEEPYELKLADAKQLAGCPAVIEYWNWPAGLRIETQRNLELTSFHPVTDTRPTPGGPTGVLASARVLVSDNGDGLEKIFLCYRGQWFIRLLE
;
A
#
# COMPACT_ATOMS: atom_id res chain seq x y z
N MET A 1 1.79 0.76 93.17
CA MET A 1 3.09 0.79 92.48
C MET A 1 2.88 0.24 91.08
N ILE A 2 3.15 1.04 90.05
CA ILE A 2 2.84 0.81 88.63
C ILE A 2 4.14 0.42 87.91
N THR A 3 4.13 -0.65 87.09
CA THR A 3 5.03 -0.89 85.92
C THR A 3 4.61 -2.21 85.23
N ILE A 4 3.95 -2.23 84.06
CA ILE A 4 4.37 -2.02 82.65
C ILE A 4 5.27 -3.12 82.06
N GLY A 5 4.83 -3.70 80.93
CA GLY A 5 5.65 -4.32 79.87
C GLY A 5 5.43 -5.84 79.75
N ARG A 6 5.13 -6.45 78.59
CA ARG A 6 5.36 -6.12 77.18
C ARG A 6 4.23 -6.75 76.35
N ARG A 7 3.64 -6.00 75.41
CA ARG A 7 2.83 -6.56 74.32
C ARG A 7 3.69 -6.60 73.06
N THR A 8 3.92 -7.81 72.55
CA THR A 8 4.64 -8.07 71.31
C THR A 8 3.72 -7.71 70.14
N LEU A 9 4.04 -6.63 69.42
CA LEU A 9 3.38 -6.25 68.18
C LEU A 9 3.96 -7.09 67.04
N ALA A 10 3.16 -8.02 66.52
CA ALA A 10 3.45 -8.70 65.26
C ALA A 10 3.15 -7.74 64.11
N VAL A 11 4.20 -7.27 63.44
CA VAL A 11 4.11 -6.45 62.23
C VAL A 11 3.80 -7.38 61.06
N PHE A 12 2.54 -7.39 60.61
CA PHE A 12 2.17 -8.03 59.35
C PHE A 12 2.55 -7.12 58.20
N THR A 13 3.74 -7.34 57.63
CA THR A 13 4.20 -6.69 56.41
C THR A 13 3.44 -7.29 55.22
N THR A 14 2.34 -6.65 54.83
CA THR A 14 1.59 -6.97 53.62
C THR A 14 2.40 -6.54 52.40
N CYS A 15 3.10 -7.51 51.79
CA CYS A 15 3.78 -7.35 50.52
C CYS A 15 2.71 -7.29 49.41
N SER A 16 2.18 -6.09 49.15
CA SER A 16 1.32 -5.84 48.00
C SER A 16 2.13 -6.06 46.72
N LEU A 17 2.02 -7.26 46.16
CA LEU A 17 2.42 -7.59 44.80
C LEU A 17 1.64 -6.67 43.84
N LEU A 18 2.24 -5.56 43.43
CA LEU A 18 1.81 -4.80 42.26
C LEU A 18 1.99 -5.72 41.05
N SER A 19 0.93 -6.42 40.67
CA SER A 19 0.81 -7.05 39.36
C SER A 19 0.81 -5.92 38.33
N LEU A 20 1.99 -5.59 37.79
CA LEU A 20 2.13 -4.86 36.53
C LEU A 20 1.41 -5.69 35.47
N VAL A 21 0.15 -5.33 35.20
CA VAL A 21 -0.58 -5.79 34.03
C VAL A 21 0.11 -5.15 32.84
N PHE A 22 1.10 -5.85 32.29
CA PHE A 22 1.62 -5.56 30.96
C PHE A 22 0.49 -5.87 29.99
N ALA A 23 -0.33 -4.86 29.68
CA ALA A 23 -1.22 -4.95 28.53
C ALA A 23 -0.31 -5.18 27.31
N PRO A 24 -0.47 -6.28 26.55
CA PRO A 24 0.29 -6.45 25.34
C PRO A 24 -0.04 -5.25 24.45
N ALA A 25 0.98 -4.47 24.08
CA ALA A 25 0.83 -3.47 23.04
C ALA A 25 0.40 -4.23 21.79
N SER A 26 -0.89 -4.20 21.46
CA SER A 26 -1.40 -4.70 20.19
C SER A 26 -0.85 -3.72 19.16
N TRP A 27 0.27 -4.08 18.54
CA TRP A 27 0.76 -3.38 17.37
C TRP A 27 -0.39 -3.36 16.36
N PRO A 28 -0.73 -2.20 15.79
CA PRO A 28 -1.75 -2.14 14.75
C PRO A 28 -1.38 -3.17 13.66
N ASN A 29 -2.26 -4.15 13.42
CA ASN A 29 -2.12 -5.07 12.30
C ASN A 29 -2.49 -4.33 11.01
N ASN A 30 -1.68 -3.33 10.67
CA ASN A 30 -1.91 -2.55 9.46
C ASN A 30 -1.54 -3.43 8.26
N VAL A 31 -2.45 -3.49 7.29
CA VAL A 31 -2.25 -4.14 5.99
C VAL A 31 -1.06 -3.53 5.21
N MET A 32 -0.68 -2.30 5.56
CA MET A 32 0.45 -1.57 4.97
C MET A 32 1.37 -0.96 6.05
N PRO A 33 2.66 -0.75 5.77
CA PRO A 33 3.56 -0.02 6.66
C PRO A 33 3.05 1.38 6.99
N GLN A 34 3.29 1.84 8.23
CA GLN A 34 2.78 3.15 8.72
C GLN A 34 3.18 4.32 7.82
N THR A 35 4.38 4.29 7.24
CA THR A 35 4.86 5.34 6.33
C THR A 35 3.98 5.48 5.09
N LEU A 36 3.44 4.37 4.56
CA LEU A 36 2.50 4.40 3.43
C LEU A 36 1.11 4.85 3.88
N VAL A 37 0.69 4.50 5.10
CA VAL A 37 -0.55 4.98 5.72
C VAL A 37 -0.52 6.51 5.84
N ASP A 38 0.61 7.08 6.27
CA ASP A 38 0.77 8.52 6.40
C ASP A 38 0.68 9.22 5.03
N VAL A 39 1.31 8.64 3.99
CA VAL A 39 1.17 9.14 2.61
C VAL A 39 -0.27 9.03 2.12
N ALA A 40 -0.97 7.93 2.43
CA ALA A 40 -2.37 7.75 2.05
C ALA A 40 -3.25 8.86 2.65
N HIS A 41 -3.16 9.09 3.96
CA HIS A 41 -3.92 10.12 4.65
C HIS A 41 -3.62 11.52 4.10
N ALA A 42 -2.34 11.84 3.87
CA ALA A 42 -1.93 13.11 3.29
C ALA A 42 -2.51 13.35 1.88
N ASN A 43 -2.94 12.30 1.18
CA ASN A 43 -3.51 12.34 -0.17
C ASN A 43 -5.01 12.02 -0.21
N GLY A 44 -5.72 12.14 0.93
CA GLY A 44 -7.17 12.01 1.01
C GLY A 44 -7.67 10.57 0.78
N CYS A 45 -6.91 9.59 1.26
CA CYS A 45 -7.34 8.20 1.27
C CYS A 45 -6.95 7.47 2.56
N ASN A 46 -7.61 6.36 2.83
CA ASN A 46 -7.34 5.48 3.95
C ASN A 46 -6.75 4.16 3.44
N PRO A 47 -5.99 3.44 4.29
CA PRO A 47 -5.65 2.04 4.02
C PRO A 47 -6.90 1.19 3.76
N ILE A 48 -6.73 0.13 2.99
CA ILE A 48 -7.78 -0.87 2.75
C ILE A 48 -7.61 -1.93 3.83
N ASP A 49 -8.15 -1.67 5.02
CA ASP A 49 -7.93 -2.52 6.21
C ASP A 49 -8.48 -3.94 6.04
N ASP A 50 -9.51 -4.09 5.19
CA ASP A 50 -10.17 -5.35 4.84
C ASP A 50 -9.60 -6.00 3.56
N PHE A 51 -8.41 -5.57 3.10
CA PHE A 51 -7.84 -6.06 1.83
C PHE A 51 -7.70 -7.58 1.77
N PHE A 52 -7.20 -8.19 2.86
CA PHE A 52 -7.04 -9.65 2.96
C PHE A 52 -8.29 -10.36 3.49
N ASP A 53 -9.30 -9.61 3.96
CA ASP A 53 -10.55 -10.18 4.46
C ASP A 53 -11.53 -10.50 3.33
N GLN A 54 -11.29 -9.94 2.13
CA GLN A 54 -12.03 -10.39 0.96
C GLN A 54 -11.77 -11.88 0.74
N ARG A 55 -12.88 -12.62 0.59
CA ARG A 55 -12.93 -14.09 0.45
C ARG A 55 -12.36 -14.61 -0.88
N ASP A 56 -11.33 -13.97 -1.41
CA ASP A 56 -10.57 -14.52 -2.51
C ASP A 56 -9.31 -15.20 -1.92
N PRO A 57 -9.33 -16.53 -1.73
CA PRO A 57 -8.19 -17.26 -1.19
C PRO A 57 -6.94 -17.17 -2.08
N ASN A 58 -7.04 -16.55 -3.27
CA ASN A 58 -5.96 -16.44 -4.23
C ASN A 58 -5.22 -15.10 -4.18
N VAL A 59 -5.66 -14.12 -3.36
CA VAL A 59 -4.93 -12.84 -3.20
C VAL A 59 -3.64 -13.09 -2.44
N MET A 60 -2.57 -13.36 -3.19
CA MET A 60 -1.25 -13.71 -2.66
C MET A 60 -0.37 -12.48 -2.37
N ASN A 61 -0.59 -11.38 -3.10
CA ASN A 61 0.27 -10.19 -3.00
C ASN A 61 -0.38 -9.09 -2.16
N ALA A 62 0.45 -8.34 -1.44
CA ALA A 62 0.00 -7.20 -0.63
C ALA A 62 -0.56 -6.06 -1.51
N PRO A 63 -1.35 -5.12 -0.95
CA PRO A 63 -1.84 -3.96 -1.71
C PRO A 63 -0.75 -2.90 -1.94
N TYR A 64 0.51 -3.25 -1.73
CA TYR A 64 1.65 -2.37 -1.94
C TYR A 64 2.86 -3.16 -2.43
N VAL A 65 3.78 -2.46 -3.10
CA VAL A 65 5.10 -2.98 -3.46
C VAL A 65 6.15 -1.89 -3.29
N LEU A 66 7.37 -2.27 -2.90
CA LEU A 66 8.49 -1.36 -2.70
C LEU A 66 9.44 -1.37 -3.90
N GLY A 67 10.21 -0.29 -4.07
CA GLY A 67 11.26 -0.16 -5.08
C GLY A 67 10.75 0.05 -6.50
N TRP A 68 9.58 0.66 -6.70
CA TRP A 68 9.02 0.89 -8.04
C TRP A 68 9.82 1.89 -8.88
N VAL A 69 10.07 3.07 -8.33
CA VAL A 69 10.75 4.19 -9.00
C VAL A 69 12.24 3.90 -9.05
N PRO A 70 12.84 3.66 -10.23
CA PRO A 70 14.24 3.23 -10.33
C PRO A 70 15.26 4.29 -9.87
N GLU A 71 14.94 5.57 -10.05
CA GLU A 71 15.83 6.68 -9.71
C GLU A 71 15.78 7.07 -8.23
N ALA A 72 14.77 6.60 -7.49
CA ALA A 72 14.60 6.91 -6.08
C ALA A 72 15.22 5.81 -5.21
N ARG A 73 15.93 6.21 -4.15
CA ARG A 73 16.53 5.29 -3.18
C ARG A 73 15.47 4.46 -2.46
N TYR A 74 14.36 5.10 -2.09
CA TYR A 74 13.18 4.44 -1.55
C TYR A 74 11.97 4.85 -2.37
N SER A 75 11.16 3.88 -2.75
CA SER A 75 9.91 4.11 -3.43
C SER A 75 8.91 3.02 -3.14
N ALA A 76 7.65 3.34 -3.33
CA ALA A 76 6.55 2.40 -3.15
C ALA A 76 5.43 2.71 -4.13
N VAL A 77 4.62 1.69 -4.40
CA VAL A 77 3.32 1.85 -5.04
C VAL A 77 2.31 1.13 -4.18
N PHE A 78 1.17 1.75 -3.92
CA PHE A 78 0.17 1.15 -3.06
C PHE A 78 -1.25 1.59 -3.40
N TRP A 79 -2.20 0.73 -3.08
CA TRP A 79 -3.62 1.02 -3.14
C TRP A 79 -4.12 1.66 -1.86
N CYS A 80 -5.03 2.61 -2.00
CA CYS A 80 -5.80 3.17 -0.88
C CYS A 80 -7.24 3.49 -1.31
N LYS A 81 -8.14 3.57 -0.33
CA LYS A 81 -9.56 3.91 -0.54
C LYS A 81 -9.79 5.39 -0.29
N LYS A 82 -10.38 6.10 -1.24
CA LYS A 82 -10.69 7.53 -1.09
C LYS A 82 -11.60 7.76 0.13
N THR A 83 -11.33 8.84 0.85
CA THR A 83 -12.24 9.32 1.89
C THR A 83 -13.51 9.92 1.28
N GLU A 84 -13.36 10.59 0.14
CA GLU A 84 -14.45 11.16 -0.64
C GLU A 84 -15.18 10.07 -1.46
N LYS A 85 -16.51 10.18 -1.52
CA LYS A 85 -17.32 9.31 -2.39
C LYS A 85 -17.17 9.73 -3.85
N GLY A 86 -17.11 8.76 -4.75
CA GLY A 86 -17.03 8.99 -6.19
C GLY A 86 -17.22 7.69 -6.98
N ASP A 87 -17.24 7.81 -8.31
CA ASP A 87 -17.28 6.70 -9.26
C ASP A 87 -15.98 5.88 -9.28
N LYS A 88 -14.88 6.48 -8.84
CA LYS A 88 -13.57 5.84 -8.68
C LYS A 88 -13.15 5.83 -7.20
N PRO A 89 -13.59 4.83 -6.41
CA PRO A 89 -13.39 4.84 -4.95
C PRO A 89 -11.97 4.52 -4.50
N TYR A 90 -11.07 4.10 -5.40
CA TYR A 90 -9.69 3.73 -5.06
C TYR A 90 -8.67 4.63 -5.74
N LYS A 91 -7.48 4.73 -5.14
CA LYS A 91 -6.31 5.37 -5.71
C LYS A 91 -5.13 4.40 -5.70
N LEU A 92 -4.41 4.32 -6.79
CA LEU A 92 -3.06 3.76 -6.85
C LEU A 92 -2.08 4.93 -6.72
N ILE A 93 -1.32 4.94 -5.63
CA ILE A 93 -0.39 6.03 -5.29
C ILE A 93 1.04 5.56 -5.51
N PHE A 94 1.82 6.40 -6.17
CA PHE A 94 3.25 6.24 -6.37
C PHE A 94 3.99 7.19 -5.42
N ALA A 95 4.81 6.63 -4.54
CA ALA A 95 5.56 7.37 -3.53
C ALA A 95 7.07 7.17 -3.68
N ALA A 96 7.84 8.19 -3.35
CA ALA A 96 9.30 8.19 -3.38
C ALA A 96 9.90 9.05 -2.25
N GLY A 97 11.14 8.75 -1.87
CA GLY A 97 11.87 9.49 -0.85
C GLY A 97 13.35 9.07 -0.76
N GLU A 98 14.15 9.88 -0.09
CA GLU A 98 15.57 9.62 0.15
C GLU A 98 15.82 8.70 1.35
N GLU A 99 14.84 8.61 2.24
CA GLU A 99 14.85 7.79 3.45
C GLU A 99 13.54 6.99 3.55
N PRO A 100 13.55 5.77 4.14
CA PRO A 100 12.39 4.87 4.10
C PRO A 100 11.19 5.38 4.93
N TYR A 101 11.43 6.30 5.87
CA TYR A 101 10.42 6.94 6.71
C TYR A 101 9.97 8.31 6.21
N GLU A 102 10.51 8.79 5.09
CA GLU A 102 10.18 10.10 4.51
C GLU A 102 9.58 9.98 3.10
N LEU A 103 8.84 8.90 2.84
CA LEU A 103 8.12 8.74 1.58
C LEU A 103 7.09 9.86 1.39
N LYS A 104 7.06 10.43 0.20
CA LYS A 104 6.08 11.42 -0.25
C LYS A 104 5.55 11.03 -1.61
N LEU A 105 4.51 11.72 -2.08
CA LEU A 105 4.02 11.54 -3.45
C LEU A 105 5.18 11.77 -4.43
N ALA A 106 5.40 10.84 -5.36
CA ALA A 106 6.48 10.94 -6.32
C ALA A 106 6.26 12.13 -7.27
N ASP A 107 7.35 12.76 -7.70
CA ASP A 107 7.29 13.79 -8.75
C ASP A 107 7.12 13.15 -10.13
N ALA A 108 6.42 13.85 -11.04
CA ALA A 108 6.21 13.35 -12.39
C ALA A 108 7.53 13.04 -13.12
N LYS A 109 8.62 13.78 -12.87
CA LYS A 109 9.94 13.51 -13.44
C LYS A 109 10.48 12.14 -13.03
N GLN A 110 10.28 11.77 -11.77
CA GLN A 110 10.65 10.45 -11.24
C GLN A 110 9.84 9.31 -11.89
N LEU A 111 8.68 9.65 -12.46
CA LEU A 111 7.76 8.73 -13.13
C LEU A 111 7.72 8.96 -14.65
N ALA A 112 8.81 9.37 -15.30
CA ALA A 112 8.87 9.58 -16.75
C ALA A 112 7.73 10.47 -17.32
N GLY A 113 7.31 11.46 -16.53
CA GLY A 113 6.24 12.42 -16.81
C GLY A 113 4.85 11.99 -16.32
N CYS A 114 4.66 10.78 -15.83
CA CYS A 114 3.34 10.27 -15.47
C CYS A 114 2.85 10.83 -14.13
N PRO A 115 1.52 11.02 -13.96
CA PRO A 115 0.95 11.40 -12.67
C PRO A 115 1.25 10.37 -11.58
N ALA A 116 1.53 10.82 -10.36
CA ALA A 116 1.80 9.92 -9.23
C ALA A 116 0.54 9.31 -8.59
N VAL A 117 -0.65 9.64 -9.11
CA VAL A 117 -1.93 9.10 -8.65
C VAL A 117 -2.73 8.63 -9.84
N ILE A 118 -3.24 7.41 -9.76
CA ILE A 118 -4.26 6.87 -10.66
C ILE A 118 -5.52 6.65 -9.83
N GLU A 119 -6.64 7.27 -10.24
CA GLU A 119 -7.95 6.93 -9.67
C GLU A 119 -8.54 5.70 -10.35
N TYR A 120 -9.15 4.81 -9.57
CA TYR A 120 -9.57 3.50 -10.04
C TYR A 120 -10.94 3.09 -9.52
N TRP A 121 -11.71 2.41 -10.38
CA TRP A 121 -13.12 2.08 -10.16
C TRP A 121 -13.32 0.73 -9.47
N ASN A 122 -12.49 -0.26 -9.80
CA ASN A 122 -12.63 -1.63 -9.31
C ASN A 122 -11.94 -1.85 -7.98
N TRP A 123 -12.38 -2.87 -7.25
CA TRP A 123 -11.66 -3.36 -6.08
C TRP A 123 -10.18 -3.64 -6.42
N PRO A 124 -9.23 -3.15 -5.61
CA PRO A 124 -7.82 -3.36 -5.87
C PRO A 124 -7.37 -4.81 -5.75
N ALA A 125 -6.41 -5.18 -6.59
CA ALA A 125 -5.75 -6.47 -6.54
C ALA A 125 -4.31 -6.35 -6.01
N GLY A 126 -3.72 -7.47 -5.61
CA GLY A 126 -2.37 -7.50 -5.05
C GLY A 126 -1.34 -6.98 -6.04
N LEU A 127 -0.29 -6.31 -5.57
CA LEU A 127 0.69 -5.62 -6.41
C LEU A 127 2.03 -6.36 -6.46
N ARG A 128 2.63 -6.37 -7.65
CA ARG A 128 3.99 -6.86 -7.87
C ARG A 128 4.67 -6.14 -9.02
N ILE A 129 6.00 -6.21 -9.07
CA ILE A 129 6.80 -5.58 -10.12
C ILE A 129 7.34 -6.64 -11.05
N GLU A 130 7.21 -6.41 -12.35
CA GLU A 130 7.81 -7.24 -13.38
C GLU A 130 8.70 -6.44 -14.32
N THR A 131 9.60 -7.14 -14.98
CA THR A 131 10.32 -6.63 -16.16
C THR A 131 9.90 -7.47 -17.36
N GLN A 132 9.13 -6.86 -18.26
CA GLN A 132 8.72 -7.51 -19.50
C GLN A 132 9.62 -7.09 -20.65
N ARG A 133 10.03 -8.07 -21.45
CA ARG A 133 10.78 -7.87 -22.70
C ARG A 133 9.82 -7.98 -23.87
N ASN A 134 10.06 -7.20 -24.92
CA ASN A 134 9.24 -7.20 -26.14
C ASN A 134 7.75 -6.94 -25.86
N LEU A 135 7.46 -6.05 -24.91
CA LEU A 135 6.11 -5.65 -24.57
C LEU A 135 5.51 -4.82 -25.72
N GLU A 136 4.51 -5.38 -26.39
CA GLU A 136 3.76 -4.70 -27.44
C GLU A 136 2.72 -3.76 -26.85
N LEU A 137 2.80 -2.48 -27.20
CA LEU A 137 1.93 -1.45 -26.60
C LEU A 137 0.56 -1.31 -27.28
N THR A 138 0.32 -2.00 -28.40
CA THR A 138 -0.95 -1.94 -29.15
C THR A 138 -2.17 -2.37 -28.34
N SER A 139 -1.99 -3.36 -27.47
CA SER A 139 -3.02 -3.94 -26.60
C SER A 139 -3.31 -3.10 -25.34
N PHE A 140 -2.52 -2.06 -25.10
CA PHE A 140 -2.73 -1.16 -23.98
C PHE A 140 -3.78 -0.10 -24.32
N HIS A 141 -4.45 0.39 -23.28
CA HIS A 141 -5.37 1.53 -23.37
C HIS A 141 -5.06 2.54 -22.25
N PRO A 142 -5.36 3.82 -22.45
CA PRO A 142 -5.24 4.82 -21.40
C PRO A 142 -6.01 4.41 -20.14
N VAL A 143 -5.41 4.56 -18.96
CA VAL A 143 -6.09 4.26 -17.68
C VAL A 143 -7.32 5.14 -17.45
N THR A 144 -7.38 6.30 -18.09
CA THR A 144 -8.52 7.21 -18.03
C THR A 144 -9.76 6.73 -18.77
N ASP A 145 -9.62 5.74 -19.67
CA ASP A 145 -10.70 5.31 -20.54
C ASP A 145 -11.64 4.33 -19.81
N THR A 146 -12.88 4.75 -19.64
CA THR A 146 -13.94 3.94 -18.99
C THR A 146 -14.48 2.83 -19.89
N ARG A 147 -14.15 2.87 -21.19
CA ARG A 147 -14.45 1.83 -22.17
C ARG A 147 -13.15 1.43 -22.85
N PRO A 148 -12.50 0.34 -22.40
CA PRO A 148 -11.17 -0.03 -22.87
C PRO A 148 -11.23 -0.34 -24.37
N THR A 149 -10.76 0.60 -25.17
CA THR A 149 -10.58 0.43 -26.60
C THR A 149 -9.07 0.41 -26.84
N PRO A 150 -8.53 -0.58 -27.57
CA PRO A 150 -7.10 -0.60 -27.89
C PRO A 150 -6.68 0.75 -28.50
N GLY A 151 -5.76 1.43 -27.84
CA GLY A 151 -5.38 2.82 -28.18
C GLY A 151 -3.92 3.13 -27.85
N GLY A 152 -3.15 2.11 -27.47
CA GLY A 152 -1.73 2.27 -27.21
C GLY A 152 -0.90 2.42 -28.48
N PRO A 153 0.36 2.89 -28.34
CA PRO A 153 1.25 3.11 -29.48
C PRO A 153 1.43 1.85 -30.36
N THR A 154 1.17 1.97 -31.66
CA THR A 154 1.36 0.88 -32.62
C THR A 154 2.82 0.70 -33.00
N GLY A 155 3.28 -0.55 -33.15
CA GLY A 155 4.63 -0.88 -33.61
C GLY A 155 5.74 -0.60 -32.61
N VAL A 156 5.39 -0.31 -31.35
CA VAL A 156 6.36 -0.12 -30.26
C VAL A 156 6.51 -1.42 -29.49
N LEU A 157 7.72 -1.97 -29.51
CA LEU A 157 8.16 -3.04 -28.62
C LEU A 157 9.07 -2.42 -27.56
N ALA A 158 8.64 -2.49 -26.30
CA ALA A 158 9.41 -1.96 -25.18
C ALA A 158 9.97 -3.09 -24.31
N SER A 159 11.18 -2.90 -23.78
CA SER A 159 11.57 -3.58 -22.55
C SER A 159 11.24 -2.64 -21.40
N ALA A 160 10.29 -3.02 -20.55
CA ALA A 160 9.73 -2.12 -19.56
C ALA A 160 9.56 -2.78 -18.19
N ARG A 161 9.82 -1.99 -17.15
CA ARG A 161 9.39 -2.30 -15.78
C ARG A 161 7.90 -1.98 -15.70
N VAL A 162 7.09 -2.98 -15.37
CA VAL A 162 5.62 -2.88 -15.33
C VAL A 162 5.11 -3.22 -13.94
N LEU A 163 4.01 -2.58 -13.55
CA LEU A 163 3.33 -2.88 -12.30
C LEU A 163 2.20 -3.82 -12.64
N VAL A 164 2.20 -5.00 -12.03
CA VAL A 164 1.14 -5.98 -12.21
C VAL A 164 0.24 -5.96 -10.98
N SER A 165 -1.07 -5.92 -11.22
CA SER A 165 -2.10 -6.05 -10.22
C SER A 165 -2.92 -7.30 -10.50
N ASP A 166 -2.88 -8.26 -9.58
CA ASP A 166 -3.38 -9.63 -9.77
C ASP A 166 -3.97 -10.19 -8.46
N ASN A 167 -5.08 -10.91 -8.59
CA ASN A 167 -5.79 -11.59 -7.50
C ASN A 167 -5.53 -13.11 -7.47
N GLY A 168 -4.70 -13.64 -8.35
CA GLY A 168 -4.41 -15.08 -8.45
C GLY A 168 -5.53 -15.89 -9.11
N ASP A 169 -6.57 -15.24 -9.61
CA ASP A 169 -7.68 -15.81 -10.39
C ASP A 169 -7.37 -15.88 -11.90
N GLY A 170 -6.18 -15.41 -12.31
CA GLY A 170 -5.73 -15.33 -13.70
C GLY A 170 -6.02 -13.98 -14.36
N LEU A 171 -6.75 -13.06 -13.70
CA LEU A 171 -7.09 -11.75 -14.25
C LEU A 171 -6.05 -10.68 -13.88
N GLU A 172 -4.96 -10.65 -14.64
CA GLU A 172 -3.88 -9.70 -14.41
C GLU A 172 -4.12 -8.35 -15.07
N LYS A 173 -3.66 -7.29 -14.40
CA LYS A 173 -3.68 -5.92 -14.94
C LYS A 173 -2.28 -5.37 -14.95
N ILE A 174 -1.81 -4.96 -16.11
CA ILE A 174 -0.46 -4.45 -16.30
C ILE A 174 -0.55 -2.94 -16.49
N PHE A 175 -0.01 -2.19 -15.53
CA PHE A 175 0.14 -0.74 -15.62
C PHE A 175 1.53 -0.38 -16.15
N LEU A 176 1.56 0.53 -17.12
CA LEU A 176 2.77 1.02 -17.76
C LEU A 176 2.70 2.54 -17.89
N CYS A 177 3.73 3.23 -17.43
CA CYS A 177 3.94 4.64 -17.75
C CYS A 177 4.69 4.74 -19.07
N TYR A 178 4.13 5.47 -20.04
CA TYR A 178 4.79 5.73 -21.31
C TYR A 178 4.52 7.17 -21.75
N ARG A 179 5.60 7.95 -21.94
CA ARG A 179 5.56 9.36 -22.39
C ARG A 179 4.59 10.23 -21.58
N GLY A 180 4.64 10.11 -20.25
CA GLY A 180 3.81 10.90 -19.35
C GLY A 180 2.35 10.48 -19.22
N GLN A 181 1.97 9.35 -19.82
CA GLN A 181 0.62 8.81 -19.73
C GLN A 181 0.65 7.39 -19.16
N TRP A 182 -0.31 7.11 -18.27
CA TRP A 182 -0.55 5.76 -17.77
C TRP A 182 -1.41 4.96 -18.72
N PHE A 183 -0.94 3.77 -19.02
CA PHE A 183 -1.63 2.77 -19.79
C PHE A 183 -1.89 1.52 -18.94
N ILE A 184 -2.98 0.83 -19.24
CA ILE A 184 -3.33 -0.44 -18.63
C ILE A 184 -3.65 -1.47 -19.72
N ARG A 185 -3.26 -2.71 -19.49
CA ARG A 185 -3.66 -3.88 -20.26
C ARG A 185 -4.27 -4.90 -19.32
N LEU A 186 -5.42 -5.43 -19.69
CA LEU A 186 -6.06 -6.55 -19.00
C LEU A 186 -5.60 -7.84 -19.69
N LEU A 187 -5.17 -8.82 -18.90
CA LEU A 187 -4.90 -10.17 -19.35
C LEU A 187 -5.99 -11.08 -18.79
N GLU A 188 -6.54 -11.93 -19.65
CA GLU A 188 -7.54 -12.97 -19.33
C GLU A 188 -6.94 -14.35 -19.56
#